data_AF-A0A6V7Y8L2-F1
#
_entry.id   AF-A0A6V7Y8L2-F1
#
_cell.length_a   1.000
_cell.length_b   1.000
_cell.length_c   1.000
_cell.angle_alpha   90.00
_cell.angle_beta   90.00
_cell.angle_gamma   90.00
#
_symmetry.space_group_name_H-M   'P 1'
#
loop_
_entity.id
_entity.type
_entity.pdbx_description
1 polymer ?
#
loop_
_entity_poly.entity_id
_entity_poly.type
_entity_poly.pdbx_seq_one_letter_code
_entity_poly.pdbx_strand_id
1 'polypeptide(L)'
;MIERVGADYCNKLQHPRLLKTHFSHHNCPQNNLSKYIFACRNPKDCLVSYYHHNKNFKIYDWADGNFDQFFQLFIEGKLAFGDYFEHLKSWLPQKLNNKNLLFLKYEDMLKDLKGAIILIAKFLGENSANLIENSQILEKIIKESQLESMQQNQTRWFPGNALHNESFIRKGCARDWKNYLSREQSDLIDELFKQRMAGTEAENWWKDEMRWEDDEDENEEYKQHQSEEETTNNDSGMESGDDEENCFESQNRRDSVTSECYSTTSCSSDTSSNF
;
A
#
# COMPACT_ATOMS: atom_id res chain seq x y z
N MET A 1 -18.53 -14.02 -4.86
CA MET A 1 -18.56 -12.99 -3.80
C MET A 1 -19.74 -13.31 -2.91
N ILE A 2 -19.52 -13.52 -1.62
CA ILE A 2 -20.55 -14.05 -0.72
C ILE A 2 -21.80 -13.15 -0.67
N GLU A 3 -21.60 -11.84 -0.78
CA GLU A 3 -22.64 -10.80 -0.86
C GLU A 3 -23.54 -10.89 -2.11
N ARG A 4 -23.16 -11.67 -3.13
CA ARG A 4 -23.96 -11.88 -4.35
C ARG A 4 -24.60 -13.26 -4.46
N VAL A 5 -24.06 -14.26 -3.76
CA VAL A 5 -24.45 -15.66 -3.93
C VAL A 5 -25.14 -16.26 -2.70
N GLY A 6 -24.97 -15.64 -1.52
CA GLY A 6 -25.60 -16.07 -0.27
C GLY A 6 -24.99 -17.33 0.35
N ALA A 7 -25.52 -17.69 1.53
CA ALA A 7 -25.02 -18.81 2.34
C ALA A 7 -25.27 -20.18 1.68
N ASP A 8 -26.43 -20.37 1.05
CA ASP A 8 -26.82 -21.64 0.42
C ASP A 8 -25.85 -22.06 -0.68
N TYR A 9 -25.34 -21.11 -1.45
CA TYR A 9 -24.30 -21.37 -2.45
C TYR A 9 -22.98 -21.76 -1.78
N CYS A 10 -22.57 -21.02 -0.74
CA CYS A 10 -21.32 -21.26 -0.02
C CYS A 10 -21.27 -22.62 0.70
N ASN A 11 -22.43 -23.16 1.10
CA ASN A 11 -22.56 -24.47 1.72
C ASN A 11 -22.39 -25.64 0.74
N LYS A 12 -22.49 -25.39 -0.56
CA LYS A 12 -22.31 -26.40 -1.62
C LYS A 12 -20.86 -26.48 -2.13
N LEU A 13 -19.98 -25.55 -1.72
CA LEU A 13 -18.58 -25.53 -2.13
C LEU A 13 -17.79 -26.61 -1.40
N GLN A 14 -16.93 -27.32 -2.14
CA GLN A 14 -16.00 -28.28 -1.55
C GLN A 14 -14.88 -27.57 -0.75
N HIS A 15 -14.33 -28.27 0.24
CA HIS A 15 -13.20 -27.78 1.02
C HIS A 15 -11.87 -28.03 0.29
N PRO A 16 -10.87 -27.14 0.44
CA PRO A 16 -10.94 -25.84 1.13
C PRO A 16 -11.74 -24.79 0.34
N ARG A 17 -12.55 -23.99 1.04
CA ARG A 17 -13.40 -22.96 0.41
C ARG A 17 -12.63 -21.64 0.26
N LEU A 18 -12.57 -21.13 -0.96
CA LEU A 18 -12.02 -19.81 -1.28
C LEU A 18 -13.19 -18.83 -1.47
N LEU A 19 -13.36 -17.93 -0.52
CA LEU A 19 -14.46 -16.97 -0.50
C LEU A 19 -13.91 -15.55 -0.64
N LYS A 20 -14.65 -14.70 -1.37
CA LYS A 20 -14.35 -13.27 -1.55
C LYS A 20 -15.52 -12.45 -1.01
N THR A 21 -15.21 -11.36 -0.31
CA THR A 21 -16.19 -10.34 0.07
C THR A 21 -15.60 -8.95 0.13
N HIS A 22 -16.46 -7.94 -0.05
CA HIS A 22 -16.17 -6.53 0.21
C HIS A 22 -16.76 -6.02 1.52
N PHE A 23 -17.34 -6.87 2.36
CA PHE A 23 -17.91 -6.47 3.64
C PHE A 23 -16.91 -5.84 4.61
N SER A 24 -17.40 -4.89 5.41
CA SER A 24 -16.73 -4.44 6.64
C SER A 24 -16.60 -5.60 7.62
N HIS A 25 -15.71 -5.49 8.59
CA HIS A 25 -15.47 -6.55 9.57
C HIS A 25 -16.76 -6.98 10.28
N HIS A 26 -17.60 -6.02 10.66
CA HIS A 26 -18.87 -6.27 11.35
C HIS A 26 -19.89 -7.07 10.54
N ASN A 27 -19.83 -6.99 9.20
CA ASN A 27 -20.73 -7.68 8.28
C ASN A 27 -20.11 -8.99 7.74
N CYS A 28 -18.80 -9.18 7.91
CA CYS A 28 -18.11 -10.39 7.47
C CYS A 28 -18.41 -11.55 8.45
N PRO A 29 -18.81 -12.73 7.97
CA PRO A 29 -18.97 -13.91 8.83
C PRO A 29 -17.66 -14.25 9.55
N GLN A 30 -17.70 -14.21 10.88
CA GLN A 30 -16.55 -14.47 11.74
C GLN A 30 -16.44 -15.96 12.09
N ASN A 31 -15.24 -16.51 11.93
CA ASN A 31 -14.94 -17.90 12.22
C ASN A 31 -13.46 -18.06 12.60
N ASN A 32 -13.20 -18.58 13.81
CA ASN A 32 -11.85 -18.72 14.36
C ASN A 32 -10.97 -19.77 13.65
N LEU A 33 -11.54 -20.58 12.76
CA LEU A 33 -10.82 -21.55 11.93
C LEU A 33 -10.54 -21.02 10.52
N SER A 34 -11.20 -19.93 10.13
CA SER A 34 -11.02 -19.32 8.80
C SER A 34 -9.87 -18.34 8.81
N LYS A 35 -9.11 -18.30 7.72
CA LYS A 35 -8.08 -17.30 7.47
C LYS A 35 -8.66 -16.17 6.60
N TYR A 36 -8.36 -14.94 6.97
CA TYR A 36 -8.80 -13.73 6.31
C TYR A 36 -7.60 -13.01 5.73
N ILE A 37 -7.65 -12.66 4.45
CA ILE A 37 -6.67 -11.78 3.80
C ILE A 37 -7.41 -10.50 3.46
N PHE A 38 -7.04 -9.40 4.12
CA PHE A 38 -7.62 -8.09 3.92
C PHE A 38 -6.63 -7.22 3.13
N ALA A 39 -7.04 -6.80 1.94
CA ALA A 39 -6.25 -5.89 1.12
C ALA A 39 -6.83 -4.47 1.17
N CYS A 40 -6.01 -3.48 1.50
CA CYS A 40 -6.34 -2.07 1.44
C CYS A 40 -5.44 -1.31 0.47
N ARG A 41 -5.85 -0.09 0.12
CA ARG A 41 -5.19 0.78 -0.86
C ARG A 41 -5.45 2.22 -0.46
N ASN A 42 -4.55 3.15 -0.79
CA ASN A 42 -4.77 4.57 -0.53
C ASN A 42 -6.15 5.04 -1.06
N PRO A 43 -6.88 5.88 -0.32
CA PRO A 43 -8.26 6.27 -0.64
C PRO A 43 -8.38 7.00 -1.99
N LYS A 44 -7.39 7.81 -2.38
CA LYS A 44 -7.43 8.60 -3.61
C LYS A 44 -7.44 7.71 -4.85
N ASP A 45 -6.53 6.74 -4.93
CA ASP A 45 -6.55 5.77 -6.02
C ASP A 45 -7.72 4.77 -5.91
N CYS A 46 -8.11 4.41 -4.69
CA CYS A 46 -9.27 3.54 -4.48
C CYS A 46 -10.53 4.16 -5.10
N LEU A 47 -10.75 5.45 -4.84
CA LEU A 47 -11.82 6.25 -5.44
C LEU A 47 -11.76 6.22 -6.97
N VAL A 48 -10.62 6.55 -7.58
CA VAL A 48 -10.49 6.56 -9.05
C VAL A 48 -10.74 5.17 -9.65
N SER A 49 -10.21 4.12 -9.02
CA SER A 49 -10.46 2.76 -9.44
C SER A 49 -11.94 2.39 -9.31
N TYR A 50 -12.60 2.85 -8.25
CA TYR A 50 -14.00 2.54 -7.98
C TYR A 50 -14.94 3.29 -8.93
N TYR A 51 -14.60 4.53 -9.30
CA TYR A 51 -15.28 5.30 -10.34
C TYR A 51 -15.29 4.52 -11.66
N HIS A 52 -14.11 4.11 -12.15
CA HIS A 52 -14.01 3.34 -13.39
C HIS A 52 -14.71 1.97 -13.31
N HIS A 53 -14.69 1.33 -12.15
CA HIS A 53 -15.44 0.10 -11.91
C HIS A 53 -16.95 0.31 -12.09
N ASN A 54 -17.52 1.37 -11.52
CA ASN A 54 -18.95 1.68 -11.65
C ASN A 54 -19.33 2.04 -13.09
N LYS A 55 -18.47 2.77 -13.81
CA LYS A 55 -18.69 3.04 -15.24
C LYS A 55 -18.67 1.76 -16.08
N ASN A 56 -17.84 0.78 -15.71
CA ASN A 56 -17.69 -0.42 -16.51
C ASN A 56 -18.74 -1.50 -16.20
N PHE A 57 -19.15 -1.65 -14.95
CA PHE A 57 -20.12 -2.67 -14.55
C PHE A 57 -21.56 -2.23 -14.81
N LYS A 58 -22.27 -2.94 -15.70
CA LYS A 58 -23.65 -2.61 -16.09
C LYS A 58 -24.64 -2.59 -14.91
N ILE A 59 -24.37 -3.34 -13.86
CA ILE A 59 -25.25 -3.43 -12.68
C ILE A 59 -25.38 -2.11 -11.93
N TYR A 60 -24.40 -1.21 -12.05
CA TYR A 60 -24.44 0.09 -11.37
C TYR A 60 -25.12 1.17 -12.20
N ASP A 61 -25.40 0.91 -13.47
CA ASP A 61 -26.06 1.85 -14.39
C ASP A 61 -25.41 3.26 -14.39
N TRP A 62 -24.07 3.29 -14.39
CA TRP A 62 -23.27 4.52 -14.24
C TRP A 62 -22.30 4.76 -15.41
N ALA A 63 -22.56 4.16 -16.57
CA ALA A 63 -21.64 4.20 -17.72
C ALA A 63 -21.28 5.62 -18.18
N ASP A 64 -22.22 6.54 -18.09
CA ASP A 64 -22.05 7.95 -18.51
C ASP A 64 -21.89 8.90 -17.32
N GLY A 65 -21.69 8.36 -16.11
CA GLY A 65 -21.60 9.17 -14.89
C GLY A 65 -20.37 10.07 -14.82
N ASN A 66 -20.54 11.20 -14.12
CA ASN A 66 -19.50 12.21 -13.88
C ASN A 66 -18.62 11.84 -12.69
N PHE A 67 -17.32 12.12 -12.80
CA PHE A 67 -16.35 11.93 -11.73
C PHE A 67 -16.66 12.80 -10.51
N ASP A 68 -16.99 14.08 -10.66
CA ASP A 68 -17.22 14.98 -9.51
C ASP A 68 -18.42 14.53 -8.67
N GLN A 69 -19.49 14.06 -9.32
CA GLN A 69 -20.64 13.46 -8.63
C GLN A 69 -20.23 12.19 -7.89
N PHE A 70 -19.41 11.35 -8.51
CA PHE A 70 -18.92 10.11 -7.90
C PHE A 70 -17.99 10.40 -6.71
N PHE A 71 -17.14 11.43 -6.81
CA PHE A 71 -16.30 11.94 -5.72
C PHE A 71 -17.17 12.32 -4.52
N GLN A 72 -18.24 13.11 -4.72
CA GLN A 72 -19.16 13.50 -3.64
C GLN A 72 -19.82 12.26 -3.00
N LEU A 73 -20.33 11.33 -3.81
CA LEU A 73 -20.92 10.09 -3.29
C LEU A 73 -19.92 9.25 -2.47
N PHE A 74 -18.64 9.24 -2.85
CA PHE A 74 -17.59 8.52 -2.15
C PHE A 74 -17.31 9.12 -0.78
N ILE A 75 -17.08 10.44 -0.70
CA ILE A 75 -16.76 11.11 0.58
C ILE A 75 -17.96 11.17 1.53
N GLU A 76 -19.19 11.11 1.00
CA GLU A 76 -20.41 11.01 1.79
C GLU A 76 -20.74 9.57 2.20
N GLY A 77 -19.97 8.58 1.76
CA GLY A 77 -20.21 7.16 2.06
C GLY A 77 -21.50 6.61 1.45
N LYS A 78 -22.00 7.20 0.35
CA LYS A 78 -23.26 6.85 -0.32
C LYS A 78 -23.09 5.85 -1.48
N LEU A 79 -21.90 5.26 -1.63
CA LEU A 79 -21.63 4.19 -2.59
C LEU A 79 -21.88 2.81 -1.98
N ALA A 80 -21.85 1.77 -2.82
CA ALA A 80 -21.95 0.40 -2.31
C ALA A 80 -20.80 0.11 -1.33
N PHE A 81 -21.10 -0.67 -0.31
CA PHE A 81 -20.20 -0.98 0.83
C PHE A 81 -19.90 0.21 1.77
N GLY A 82 -20.47 1.38 1.53
CA GLY A 82 -20.53 2.50 2.47
C GLY A 82 -19.27 3.36 2.51
N ASP A 83 -19.03 4.00 3.65
CA ASP A 83 -17.88 4.89 3.89
C ASP A 83 -16.56 4.10 3.91
N TYR A 84 -15.61 4.53 3.08
CA TYR A 84 -14.29 3.91 2.98
C TYR A 84 -13.55 3.91 4.32
N PHE A 85 -13.61 5.03 5.06
CA PHE A 85 -12.83 5.20 6.30
C PHE A 85 -13.38 4.31 7.42
N GLU A 86 -14.71 4.23 7.57
CA GLU A 86 -15.36 3.28 8.48
C GLU A 86 -15.10 1.82 8.08
N HIS A 87 -15.08 1.52 6.79
CA HIS A 87 -14.73 0.19 6.30
C HIS A 87 -13.32 -0.21 6.74
N LEU A 88 -12.31 0.62 6.46
CA LEU A 88 -10.93 0.38 6.86
C LEU A 88 -10.81 0.25 8.39
N LYS A 89 -11.39 1.20 9.14
CA LYS A 89 -11.41 1.19 10.61
C LYS A 89 -12.01 -0.07 11.20
N SER A 90 -13.06 -0.61 10.60
CA SER A 90 -13.71 -1.81 11.13
C SER A 90 -12.75 -3.00 11.21
N TRP A 91 -11.75 -3.05 10.31
CA TRP A 91 -10.76 -4.12 10.26
C TRP A 91 -9.51 -3.82 11.09
N LEU A 92 -9.10 -2.56 11.26
CA LEU A 92 -7.83 -2.19 11.92
C LEU A 92 -7.62 -2.83 13.31
N PRO A 93 -8.59 -2.82 14.25
CA PRO A 93 -8.42 -3.42 15.58
C PRO A 93 -8.12 -4.93 15.54
N GLN A 94 -8.52 -5.62 14.46
CA GLN A 94 -8.30 -7.05 14.32
C GLN A 94 -6.85 -7.38 13.97
N LYS A 95 -6.10 -6.43 13.40
CA LYS A 95 -4.70 -6.62 13.02
C LYS A 95 -3.81 -7.04 14.20
N LEU A 96 -4.10 -6.50 15.39
CA LEU A 96 -3.33 -6.81 16.62
C LEU A 96 -3.82 -8.08 17.33
N ASN A 97 -5.11 -8.40 17.18
CA ASN A 97 -5.78 -9.40 18.02
C ASN A 97 -6.10 -10.72 17.30
N ASN A 98 -6.09 -10.73 15.97
CA ASN A 98 -6.50 -11.89 15.16
C ASN A 98 -5.34 -12.46 14.35
N LYS A 99 -4.76 -13.55 14.83
CA LYS A 99 -3.68 -14.29 14.13
C LYS A 99 -4.12 -14.90 12.80
N ASN A 100 -5.43 -15.03 12.57
CA ASN A 100 -6.01 -15.49 11.32
C ASN A 100 -6.35 -14.35 10.36
N LEU A 101 -5.80 -13.15 10.56
CA LEU A 101 -5.95 -12.02 9.65
C LEU A 101 -4.58 -11.58 9.11
N LEU A 102 -4.45 -11.52 7.80
CA LEU A 102 -3.33 -10.92 7.10
C LEU A 102 -3.77 -9.61 6.45
N PHE A 103 -3.16 -8.50 6.85
CA PHE A 103 -3.31 -7.21 6.18
C PHE A 103 -2.28 -7.07 5.05
N LEU A 104 -2.73 -6.59 3.90
CA LEU A 104 -1.89 -6.28 2.74
C LEU A 104 -2.23 -4.88 2.25
N LYS A 105 -1.22 -4.03 2.07
CA LYS A 105 -1.38 -2.76 1.34
C LYS A 105 -1.07 -3.00 -0.13
N TYR A 106 -1.92 -2.48 -1.01
CA TYR A 106 -1.75 -2.59 -2.46
C TYR A 106 -0.39 -2.06 -2.92
N GLU A 107 0.05 -0.94 -2.36
CA GLU A 107 1.29 -0.27 -2.74
C GLU A 107 2.53 -1.06 -2.29
N ASP A 108 2.49 -1.71 -1.14
CA ASP A 108 3.55 -2.64 -0.70
C ASP A 108 3.64 -3.84 -1.65
N MET A 109 2.49 -4.39 -2.09
CA MET A 109 2.47 -5.49 -3.05
C MET A 109 2.99 -5.09 -4.43
N LEU A 110 2.77 -3.84 -4.85
CA LEU A 110 3.36 -3.30 -6.08
C LEU A 110 4.88 -3.16 -5.96
N LYS A 111 5.36 -2.71 -4.78
CA LYS A 111 6.79 -2.50 -4.51
C LYS A 111 7.56 -3.82 -4.41
N ASP A 112 6.99 -4.83 -3.77
CA ASP A 112 7.59 -6.16 -3.62
C ASP A 112 6.55 -7.28 -3.78
N LEU A 113 6.25 -7.62 -5.03
CA LEU A 113 5.32 -8.70 -5.37
C LEU A 113 5.78 -10.06 -4.83
N LYS A 114 7.08 -10.36 -4.91
CA LYS A 114 7.64 -11.64 -4.47
C LYS A 114 7.51 -11.79 -2.96
N GLY A 115 7.84 -10.74 -2.20
CA GLY A 115 7.65 -10.71 -0.76
C GLY A 115 6.19 -10.90 -0.35
N ALA A 116 5.26 -10.24 -1.04
CA ALA A 116 3.82 -10.41 -0.81
C ALA A 116 3.35 -11.86 -1.05
N ILE A 117 3.80 -12.50 -2.14
CA ILE A 117 3.49 -13.91 -2.43
C ILE A 117 4.01 -14.83 -1.32
N ILE A 118 5.26 -14.64 -0.88
CA ILE A 118 5.87 -15.43 0.19
C ILE A 118 5.10 -15.24 1.51
N LEU A 119 4.72 -14.01 1.82
CA LEU A 119 3.94 -13.68 3.02
C LEU A 119 2.58 -14.38 3.01
N ILE A 120 1.85 -14.32 1.89
CA ILE A 120 0.56 -15.01 1.73
C ILE A 120 0.73 -16.52 1.88
N ALA A 121 1.74 -17.12 1.22
CA ALA A 121 1.96 -18.56 1.28
C ALA A 121 2.22 -19.05 2.71
N LYS A 122 3.09 -18.35 3.45
CA LYS A 122 3.35 -18.65 4.88
C LYS A 122 2.10 -18.46 5.73
N PHE A 123 1.32 -17.43 5.47
CA PHE A 123 0.07 -17.18 6.19
C PHE A 123 -0.97 -18.28 5.96
N LEU A 124 -1.08 -18.82 4.73
CA LEU A 124 -2.00 -19.91 4.40
C LEU A 124 -1.67 -21.22 5.12
N GLY A 125 -0.39 -21.46 5.45
CA GLY A 125 0.07 -22.57 6.27
C GLY A 125 1.22 -23.34 5.64
N GLU A 126 1.68 -24.38 6.35
CA GLU A 126 2.90 -25.14 6.01
C GLU A 126 2.88 -25.73 4.60
N ASN A 127 1.75 -26.32 4.17
CA ASN A 127 1.63 -26.87 2.81
C ASN A 127 1.88 -25.82 1.73
N SER A 128 1.35 -24.60 1.90
CA SER A 128 1.55 -23.49 0.97
C SER A 128 2.97 -22.93 1.07
N ALA A 129 3.55 -22.86 2.27
CA ALA A 129 4.93 -22.43 2.48
C ALA A 129 5.93 -23.39 1.81
N ASN A 130 5.77 -24.71 1.98
CA ASN A 130 6.64 -25.71 1.39
C ASN A 130 6.52 -25.72 -0.15
N LEU A 131 5.33 -25.43 -0.69
CA LEU A 131 5.11 -25.38 -2.13
C LEU A 131 5.97 -24.30 -2.83
N ILE A 132 6.15 -23.15 -2.19
CA ILE A 132 6.93 -22.03 -2.75
C ILE A 132 8.44 -22.17 -2.54
N GLU A 133 8.91 -23.18 -1.80
CA GLU A 133 10.35 -23.51 -1.73
C GLU A 133 10.86 -24.03 -3.08
N ASN A 134 9.97 -24.62 -3.89
CA ASN A 134 10.27 -24.93 -5.28
C ASN A 134 10.32 -23.63 -6.10
N SER A 135 11.53 -23.26 -6.52
CA SER A 135 11.76 -22.04 -7.30
C SER A 135 10.94 -21.97 -8.59
N GLN A 136 10.71 -23.08 -9.29
CA GLN A 136 9.91 -23.09 -10.52
C GLN A 136 8.45 -22.76 -10.24
N ILE A 137 7.91 -23.22 -9.10
CA ILE A 137 6.53 -22.92 -8.71
C ILE A 137 6.42 -21.46 -8.29
N LEU A 138 7.36 -20.96 -7.49
CA LEU A 138 7.38 -19.57 -7.07
C LEU A 138 7.49 -18.62 -8.27
N GLU A 139 8.41 -18.86 -9.20
CA GLU A 139 8.57 -18.04 -10.40
C GLU A 139 7.32 -18.09 -11.30
N LYS A 140 6.65 -19.25 -11.37
CA LYS A 140 5.36 -19.35 -12.07
C LYS A 140 4.28 -18.49 -11.39
N ILE A 141 4.17 -18.53 -10.06
CA ILE A 141 3.18 -17.71 -9.33
C ILE A 141 3.48 -16.23 -9.53
N ILE A 142 4.75 -15.82 -9.42
CA ILE A 142 5.18 -14.44 -9.67
C ILE A 142 4.74 -14.00 -11.06
N LYS A 143 5.07 -14.78 -12.09
CA LYS A 143 4.70 -14.49 -13.48
C LYS A 143 3.19 -14.34 -13.65
N GLU A 144 2.39 -15.29 -13.16
CA GLU A 144 0.93 -15.26 -13.28
C GLU A 144 0.28 -14.12 -12.48
N SER A 145 0.99 -13.59 -11.47
CA SER A 145 0.54 -12.48 -10.63
C SER A 145 0.96 -11.10 -11.19
N GLN A 146 1.72 -11.05 -12.28
CA GLN A 146 2.05 -9.80 -12.97
C GLN A 146 0.82 -9.19 -13.64
N LEU A 147 0.84 -7.86 -13.81
CA LEU A 147 -0.27 -7.13 -14.41
C LEU A 147 -0.60 -7.64 -15.81
N GLU A 148 0.40 -7.84 -16.66
CA GLU A 148 0.21 -8.30 -18.04
C GLU A 148 -0.47 -9.67 -18.07
N SER A 149 -0.06 -10.58 -17.19
CA SER A 149 -0.68 -11.90 -17.05
C SER A 149 -2.11 -11.82 -16.52
N MET A 150 -2.39 -10.92 -15.57
CA MET A 150 -3.75 -10.71 -15.04
C MET A 150 -4.69 -10.08 -16.07
N GLN A 151 -4.17 -9.24 -16.97
CA GLN A 151 -4.91 -8.61 -18.05
C GLN A 151 -5.31 -9.57 -19.17
N GLN A 152 -4.66 -10.74 -19.25
CA GLN A 152 -5.02 -11.80 -20.19
C GLN A 152 -6.25 -12.58 -19.70
N ASN A 153 -7.11 -12.99 -20.65
CA ASN A 153 -8.23 -13.90 -20.43
C ASN A 153 -9.18 -13.48 -19.29
N GLN A 154 -9.51 -12.19 -19.20
CA GLN A 154 -10.29 -11.63 -18.09
C GLN A 154 -11.76 -12.11 -18.01
N THR A 155 -12.25 -12.77 -19.07
CA THR A 155 -13.55 -13.47 -19.08
C THR A 155 -13.63 -14.57 -18.02
N ARG A 156 -12.49 -15.05 -17.48
CA ARG A 156 -12.46 -15.97 -16.34
C ARG A 156 -12.99 -15.37 -15.04
N TRP A 157 -12.99 -14.03 -14.92
CA TRP A 157 -13.37 -13.32 -13.70
C TRP A 157 -14.86 -12.93 -13.69
N PHE A 158 -15.41 -12.59 -14.86
CA PHE A 158 -16.78 -12.14 -15.02
C PHE A 158 -17.37 -12.66 -16.33
N PRO A 159 -18.68 -12.99 -16.36
CA PRO A 159 -19.34 -13.31 -17.62
C PRO A 159 -19.26 -12.12 -18.57
N GLY A 160 -19.03 -12.38 -19.87
CA GLY A 160 -18.73 -11.33 -20.87
C GLY A 160 -19.83 -10.26 -21.02
N ASN A 161 -21.05 -10.53 -20.58
CA ASN A 161 -22.14 -9.55 -20.64
C ASN A 161 -22.22 -8.62 -19.42
N ALA A 162 -21.45 -8.84 -18.35
CA ALA A 162 -21.52 -8.04 -17.13
C ALA A 162 -20.90 -6.64 -17.25
N LEU A 163 -20.01 -6.44 -18.23
CA LEU A 163 -19.23 -5.22 -18.40
C LEU A 163 -19.61 -4.48 -19.69
N HIS A 164 -19.41 -3.16 -19.71
CA HIS A 164 -19.49 -2.33 -20.92
C HIS A 164 -18.24 -2.50 -21.80
N ASN A 165 -17.06 -2.61 -21.19
CA ASN A 165 -15.78 -2.94 -21.80
C ASN A 165 -15.27 -4.28 -21.23
N GLU A 166 -14.76 -5.16 -22.09
CA GLU A 166 -14.29 -6.50 -21.73
C GLU A 166 -13.17 -6.51 -20.68
N SER A 167 -12.45 -5.40 -20.47
CA SER A 167 -11.36 -5.30 -19.49
C SER A 167 -11.81 -4.80 -18.12
N PHE A 168 -11.61 -5.62 -17.09
CA PHE A 168 -11.77 -5.26 -15.67
C PHE A 168 -10.47 -4.68 -15.07
N ILE A 169 -9.33 -5.29 -15.39
CA ILE A 169 -8.00 -4.90 -14.93
C ILE A 169 -7.53 -3.71 -15.77
N ARG A 170 -7.41 -2.54 -15.12
CA ARG A 170 -7.16 -1.25 -15.78
C ARG A 170 -5.66 -0.96 -15.94
N LYS A 171 -5.07 -0.14 -15.06
CA LYS A 171 -3.67 0.33 -15.16
C LYS A 171 -2.68 -0.38 -14.23
N GLY A 172 -3.14 -0.92 -13.10
CA GLY A 172 -2.27 -1.63 -12.15
C GLY A 172 -1.13 -0.81 -11.52
N CYS A 173 -1.25 0.52 -11.48
CA CYS A 173 -0.26 1.42 -10.90
C CYS A 173 -0.78 2.11 -9.63
N ALA A 174 0.13 2.75 -8.88
CA ALA A 174 -0.17 3.68 -7.79
C ALA A 174 -0.11 5.15 -8.28
N ARG A 175 -0.76 6.05 -7.54
CA ARG A 175 -0.76 7.52 -7.75
C ARG A 175 -1.41 7.99 -9.05
N ASP A 176 -2.21 7.15 -9.70
CA ASP A 176 -2.97 7.53 -10.89
C ASP A 176 -4.06 8.56 -10.56
N TRP A 177 -4.42 8.70 -9.28
CA TRP A 177 -5.36 9.72 -8.80
C TRP A 177 -4.99 11.15 -9.20
N LYS A 178 -3.70 11.46 -9.41
CA LYS A 178 -3.25 12.78 -9.88
C LYS A 178 -3.85 13.18 -11.23
N ASN A 179 -4.23 12.20 -12.06
CA ASN A 179 -4.82 12.43 -13.37
C ASN A 179 -6.33 12.74 -13.32
N TYR A 180 -6.95 12.72 -12.14
CA TYR A 180 -8.41 12.79 -11.98
C TYR A 180 -8.85 13.79 -10.93
N LEU A 181 -8.17 13.84 -9.79
CA LEU A 181 -8.52 14.74 -8.70
C LEU A 181 -8.03 16.16 -8.99
N SER A 182 -8.85 17.16 -8.70
CA SER A 182 -8.35 18.53 -8.52
C SER A 182 -7.52 18.63 -7.24
N ARG A 183 -6.76 19.73 -7.08
CA ARG A 183 -5.99 19.98 -5.85
C ARG A 183 -6.90 20.01 -4.64
N GLU A 184 -8.02 20.71 -4.73
CA GLU A 184 -9.01 20.86 -3.65
C GLU A 184 -9.64 19.52 -3.26
N GLN A 185 -9.98 18.68 -4.25
CA GLN A 185 -10.50 17.34 -4.00
C GLN A 185 -9.48 16.45 -3.28
N SER A 186 -8.21 16.59 -3.66
CA SER A 186 -7.09 15.85 -3.06
C SER A 186 -6.85 16.27 -1.61
N ASP A 187 -6.77 17.58 -1.36
CA ASP A 187 -6.57 18.17 -0.04
C ASP A 187 -7.73 17.79 0.91
N LEU A 188 -8.97 17.75 0.40
CA LEU A 188 -10.12 17.29 1.18
C LEU A 188 -9.99 15.82 1.61
N ILE A 189 -9.53 14.94 0.72
CA ILE A 189 -9.29 13.54 1.09
C ILE A 189 -8.16 13.42 2.12
N ASP A 190 -7.11 14.24 2.01
CA ASP A 190 -6.01 14.26 2.98
C ASP A 190 -6.50 14.67 4.38
N GLU A 191 -7.30 15.73 4.46
CA GLU A 191 -7.85 16.19 5.72
C GLU A 191 -8.81 15.16 6.32
N LEU A 192 -9.70 14.57 5.51
CA LEU A 192 -10.56 13.47 5.97
C LEU A 192 -9.74 12.27 6.43
N PHE A 193 -8.69 11.88 5.70
CA PHE A 193 -7.86 10.74 6.10
C PHE A 193 -7.17 11.01 7.44
N LYS A 194 -6.56 12.19 7.59
CA LYS A 194 -5.91 12.61 8.84
C LYS A 194 -6.89 12.63 10.01
N GLN A 195 -8.03 13.30 9.86
CA GLN A 195 -9.04 13.38 10.91
C GLN A 195 -9.60 12.00 11.29
N ARG A 196 -9.87 11.17 10.29
CA ARG A 196 -10.56 9.90 10.50
C ARG A 196 -9.57 8.85 11.00
N MET A 197 -8.35 8.77 10.50
CA MET A 197 -7.36 7.77 10.93
C MET A 197 -6.50 8.19 12.13
N ALA A 198 -6.68 9.41 12.65
CA ALA A 198 -6.00 9.87 13.86
C ALA A 198 -6.07 8.85 15.01
N GLY A 199 -4.92 8.53 15.60
CA GLY A 199 -4.80 7.58 16.72
C GLY A 199 -4.93 6.11 16.31
N THR A 200 -5.04 5.80 15.02
CA THR A 200 -5.02 4.42 14.50
C THR A 200 -3.65 4.08 13.92
N GLU A 201 -3.37 2.79 13.75
CA GLU A 201 -2.12 2.35 13.09
C GLU A 201 -2.02 2.88 11.64
N ALA A 202 -3.16 3.15 10.99
CA ALA A 202 -3.21 3.60 9.60
C ALA A 202 -2.93 5.09 9.39
N GLU A 203 -2.83 5.89 10.46
CA GLU A 203 -2.68 7.35 10.42
C GLU A 203 -1.59 7.83 9.45
N ASN A 204 -0.51 7.05 9.33
CA ASN A 204 0.68 7.42 8.55
C ASN A 204 0.97 6.45 7.38
N TRP A 205 0.03 5.60 6.96
CA TRP A 205 0.31 4.52 6.00
C TRP A 205 0.62 4.96 4.57
N TRP A 206 0.08 6.10 4.13
CA TRP A 206 0.10 6.50 2.72
C TRP A 206 0.60 7.94 2.51
N LYS A 207 1.56 8.39 3.34
CA LYS A 207 2.10 9.76 3.24
C LYS A 207 2.65 10.06 1.85
N ASP A 208 3.47 9.17 1.33
CA ASP A 208 4.14 9.36 0.05
C ASP A 208 3.18 9.06 -1.11
N GLU A 209 2.31 8.07 -0.96
CA GLU A 209 1.34 7.66 -1.97
C GLU A 209 0.22 8.68 -2.18
N MET A 210 -0.12 9.47 -1.17
CA MET A 210 -1.17 10.50 -1.23
C MET A 210 -0.62 11.90 -1.47
N ARG A 211 0.71 12.11 -1.44
CA ARG A 211 1.31 13.44 -1.64
C ARG A 211 1.00 14.02 -3.02
N TRP A 212 0.72 15.33 -3.09
CA TRP A 212 0.46 16.04 -4.34
C TRP A 212 1.73 16.25 -5.17
N GLU A 213 2.71 16.93 -4.60
CA GLU A 213 4.01 17.20 -5.23
C GLU A 213 4.92 15.97 -5.15
N ASP A 214 5.81 15.83 -6.13
CA ASP A 214 6.96 14.94 -6.05
C ASP A 214 8.16 15.82 -5.62
N ASP A 215 9.13 15.32 -4.86
CA ASP A 215 10.18 16.13 -4.17
C ASP A 215 11.17 16.86 -5.13
N GLU A 216 10.78 17.13 -6.37
CA GLU A 216 11.55 17.92 -7.31
C GLU A 216 11.47 19.43 -7.02
N ASP A 217 10.43 19.90 -6.32
CA ASP A 217 10.25 21.34 -6.01
C ASP A 217 11.19 21.85 -4.89
N GLU A 218 11.64 21.00 -3.96
CA GLU A 218 12.70 21.37 -2.99
C GLU A 218 14.07 21.55 -3.67
N ASN A 219 14.29 20.93 -4.84
CA ASN A 219 15.51 21.12 -5.62
C ASN A 219 15.47 22.37 -6.52
N GLU A 220 14.31 22.92 -6.84
CA GLU A 220 14.22 24.18 -7.59
C GLU A 220 14.51 25.39 -6.68
N GLU A 221 14.06 25.37 -5.43
CA GLU A 221 14.40 26.42 -4.45
C GLU A 221 15.91 26.39 -4.12
N TYR A 222 16.53 25.20 -4.07
CA TYR A 222 17.98 25.03 -3.93
C TYR A 222 18.77 25.48 -5.19
N LYS A 223 18.22 25.29 -6.40
CA LYS A 223 18.81 25.77 -7.65
C LYS A 223 18.66 27.28 -7.83
N GLN A 224 17.54 27.87 -7.38
CA GLN A 224 17.36 29.32 -7.36
C GLN A 224 18.35 29.97 -6.40
N HIS A 225 18.53 29.44 -5.18
CA HIS A 225 19.53 29.95 -4.24
C HIS A 225 20.98 29.79 -4.73
N GLN A 226 21.34 28.72 -5.43
CA GLN A 226 22.67 28.62 -6.06
C GLN A 226 22.86 29.64 -7.21
N SER A 227 21.81 29.94 -7.99
CA SER A 227 21.89 30.96 -9.05
C SER A 227 21.96 32.41 -8.52
N GLU A 228 21.41 32.67 -7.34
CA GLU A 228 21.50 33.96 -6.65
C GLU A 228 22.85 34.15 -5.93
N GLU A 229 23.45 33.07 -5.42
CA GLU A 229 24.82 33.09 -4.87
C GLU A 229 25.91 33.19 -5.95
N GLU A 230 25.70 32.64 -7.16
CA GLU A 230 26.65 32.78 -8.28
C GLU A 230 26.59 34.18 -8.95
N THR A 231 25.46 34.87 -8.88
CA THR A 231 25.32 36.24 -9.41
C THR A 231 25.87 37.32 -8.48
N THR A 232 26.03 37.03 -7.19
CA THR A 232 26.61 37.95 -6.20
C THR A 232 28.13 37.82 -6.04
N ASN A 233 28.75 36.73 -6.52
CA ASN A 233 30.19 36.51 -6.42
C ASN A 233 31.02 36.93 -7.66
N ASN A 234 30.37 37.42 -8.73
CA ASN A 234 31.05 37.84 -9.96
C ASN A 234 31.40 39.34 -10.04
N ASP A 235 31.29 40.08 -8.93
CA ASP A 235 31.70 41.50 -8.86
C ASP A 235 32.76 41.72 -7.76
N SER A 236 33.92 41.06 -7.88
CA SER A 236 35.16 41.55 -7.25
C SER A 236 36.44 40.90 -7.83
N GLY A 237 37.36 41.75 -8.31
CA GLY A 237 38.83 41.51 -8.33
C GLY A 237 39.36 40.61 -9.45
N MET A 238 39.83 41.13 -10.59
CA MET A 238 41.17 41.70 -10.87
C MET A 238 42.38 40.76 -10.66
N GLU A 239 43.21 40.73 -11.70
CA GLU A 239 44.30 39.81 -12.04
C GLU A 239 45.52 39.77 -11.10
N SER A 240 46.26 38.65 -11.22
CA SER A 240 47.72 38.51 -11.36
C SER A 240 48.49 37.77 -10.25
N GLY A 241 49.42 36.90 -10.68
CA GLY A 241 50.67 36.60 -9.97
C GLY A 241 50.88 35.15 -9.51
N ASP A 242 51.42 34.34 -10.42
CA ASP A 242 52.66 33.54 -10.32
C ASP A 242 53.11 32.84 -9.00
N ASP A 243 53.79 31.71 -9.26
CA ASP A 243 54.90 31.09 -8.52
C ASP A 243 54.66 29.87 -7.60
N GLU A 244 55.08 28.73 -8.18
CA GLU A 244 56.15 27.84 -7.72
C GLU A 244 56.02 26.98 -6.43
N GLU A 245 56.10 25.67 -6.70
CA GLU A 245 57.01 24.68 -6.10
C GLU A 245 56.86 24.19 -4.64
N ASN A 246 56.56 22.88 -4.59
CA ASN A 246 57.33 21.81 -3.96
C ASN A 246 57.19 21.50 -2.45
N CYS A 247 56.79 20.24 -2.26
CA CYS A 247 57.52 19.20 -1.51
C CYS A 247 57.26 18.94 -0.01
N PHE A 248 57.16 17.63 0.22
CA PHE A 248 57.58 16.83 1.38
C PHE A 248 56.59 16.47 2.51
N GLU A 249 56.21 15.19 2.45
CA GLU A 249 56.21 14.17 3.50
C GLU A 249 56.23 14.59 4.97
N SER A 250 55.34 14.00 5.77
CA SER A 250 55.66 12.88 6.68
C SER A 250 54.51 12.67 7.67
N GLN A 251 53.88 11.50 7.64
CA GLN A 251 53.97 10.44 8.67
C GLN A 251 53.41 10.78 10.06
N ASN A 252 52.59 9.83 10.51
CA ASN A 252 52.60 9.15 11.82
C ASN A 252 51.42 9.35 12.78
N ARG A 253 50.86 8.17 13.10
CA ARG A 253 50.49 7.63 14.43
C ARG A 253 49.15 8.08 15.00
N ARG A 254 48.21 7.14 15.11
CA ARG A 254 47.99 6.19 16.23
C ARG A 254 47.52 6.95 17.48
N ASP A 255 46.32 6.64 17.96
CA ASP A 255 46.19 5.69 19.09
C ASP A 255 44.72 5.36 19.37
N SER A 256 44.53 4.06 19.61
CA SER A 256 43.39 3.41 20.25
C SER A 256 43.36 3.71 21.75
N VAL A 257 42.17 3.87 22.34
CA VAL A 257 41.96 3.54 23.76
C VAL A 257 40.59 2.86 23.94
N THR A 258 40.67 1.70 24.59
CA THR A 258 39.62 0.82 25.12
C THR A 258 39.35 1.11 26.60
N SER A 259 38.12 0.88 27.08
CA SER A 259 37.78 0.23 28.37
C SER A 259 36.24 0.06 28.41
N GLU A 260 35.60 -1.12 28.51
CA GLU A 260 35.49 -2.03 29.68
C GLU A 260 35.12 -1.28 30.97
N CYS A 261 34.15 -1.64 31.83
CA CYS A 261 33.41 -2.86 32.15
C CYS A 261 32.13 -2.47 32.91
N TYR A 262 31.11 -3.32 32.96
CA TYR A 262 30.62 -3.98 34.18
C TYR A 262 29.46 -4.94 33.85
N SER A 263 29.70 -6.21 34.12
CA SER A 263 28.70 -7.26 34.31
C SER A 263 28.33 -7.32 35.79
N THR A 264 27.08 -7.69 36.11
CA THR A 264 26.80 -8.80 37.03
C THR A 264 25.36 -9.31 36.90
N THR A 265 25.31 -10.64 36.97
CA THR A 265 24.27 -11.65 36.79
C THR A 265 23.17 -11.71 37.88
N SER A 266 22.00 -12.23 37.46
CA SER A 266 21.09 -13.21 38.12
C SER A 266 20.44 -12.94 39.48
N CYS A 267 19.11 -13.18 39.56
CA CYS A 267 18.57 -14.37 40.24
C CYS A 267 17.09 -14.63 39.86
N SER A 268 16.76 -15.90 39.66
CA SER A 268 15.44 -16.49 39.40
C SER A 268 14.56 -16.56 40.65
N SER A 269 13.23 -16.60 40.48
CA SER A 269 12.35 -17.57 41.15
C SER A 269 10.90 -17.49 40.63
N ASP A 270 10.36 -18.66 40.33
CA ASP A 270 8.96 -18.97 40.02
C ASP A 270 7.93 -18.41 41.01
N THR A 271 6.70 -18.19 40.54
CA THR A 271 5.51 -18.85 41.11
C THR A 271 4.30 -18.72 40.21
N SER A 272 3.59 -19.85 40.14
CA SER A 272 2.31 -20.13 39.53
C SER A 272 1.13 -19.60 40.36
N SER A 273 0.06 -19.13 39.70
CA SER A 273 -1.31 -19.28 40.22
C SER A 273 -2.37 -19.01 39.14
N ASN A 274 -3.24 -20.02 38.97
CA ASN A 274 -4.60 -20.04 38.45
C ASN A 274 -5.33 -18.68 38.32
N PHE A 275 -5.93 -18.41 37.15
CA PHE A 275 -7.38 -18.41 36.90
C PHE A 275 -7.64 -18.32 35.38
#